data_AF-A0AAV6IXU7-F1
#
_entry.id   AF-A0AAV6IXU7-F1
#
_cell.length_a   1.000
_cell.length_b   1.000
_cell.length_c   1.000
_cell.angle_alpha   90.00
_cell.angle_beta   90.00
_cell.angle_gamma   90.00
#
_symmetry.space_group_name_H-M   'P 1'
#
loop_
_entity.id
_entity.type
_entity.pdbx_description
1 polymer ?
#
loop_
_entity_poly.entity_id
_entity_poly.type
_entity_poly.pdbx_seq_one_letter_code
_entity_poly.pdbx_strand_id
1 'polypeptide(L)'
;MTDRCLQVREFDQDHQRWLPITELALPEEKGDPIYAVAWAPNIGRPYEVITIGTHKQIAIWHLGLNPNLDGKLSTEKVWEMEWNISGMTLATTEGDGVVSLWQSNLKGVHLPAVFEHTT
;
A
#
# COMPACT_ATOMS: atom_id res chain seq x y z
N MET A 1 4.75 6.42 25.15
CA MET A 1 4.90 5.49 24.02
C MET A 1 3.85 5.88 23.00
N THR A 2 4.25 6.49 21.89
CA THR A 2 3.32 6.93 20.85
C THR A 2 2.99 5.72 20.00
N ASP A 3 1.72 5.35 19.93
CA ASP A 3 1.26 4.27 19.04
C ASP A 3 1.56 4.69 17.60
N ARG A 4 2.44 3.95 16.90
CA ARG A 4 2.88 4.27 15.53
C ARG A 4 2.00 3.55 14.53
N CYS A 5 0.71 3.89 14.56
CA CYS A 5 -0.28 3.26 13.70
C CYS A 5 -0.71 4.25 12.62
N LEU A 6 -0.77 3.77 11.38
CA LEU A 6 -1.22 4.61 10.27
C LEU A 6 -2.72 4.75 10.35
N GLN A 7 -3.23 5.96 10.13
CA GLN A 7 -4.65 6.23 10.24
C GLN A 7 -5.14 6.90 8.97
N VAL A 8 -6.17 6.31 8.37
CA VAL A 8 -6.90 6.93 7.27
C VAL A 8 -7.96 7.82 7.89
N ARG A 9 -7.99 9.08 7.46
CA ARG A 9 -8.91 10.09 7.95
C ARG A 9 -9.70 10.68 6.81
N GLU A 10 -10.97 10.95 7.07
CA GLU A 10 -11.85 11.69 6.17
C GLU A 10 -12.20 13.02 6.81
N PHE A 11 -12.35 14.04 5.96
CA PHE A 11 -12.74 15.36 6.42
C PHE A 11 -14.27 15.44 6.51
N ASP A 12 -14.77 15.54 7.73
CA ASP A 12 -16.16 15.78 8.03
C ASP A 12 -16.47 17.27 7.83
N GLN A 13 -17.23 17.57 6.78
CA GLN A 13 -17.59 18.93 6.41
C GLN A 13 -18.56 19.57 7.39
N ASP A 14 -19.45 18.80 8.01
CA ASP A 14 -20.49 19.34 8.90
C ASP A 14 -19.86 19.86 10.21
N HIS A 15 -18.86 19.15 10.71
CA HIS A 15 -18.16 19.50 11.95
C HIS A 15 -16.76 20.10 11.72
N GLN A 16 -16.35 20.31 10.46
CA GLN A 16 -15.07 20.91 10.04
C GLN A 16 -13.86 20.25 10.72
N ARG A 17 -13.84 18.91 10.76
CA ARG A 17 -12.78 18.16 11.45
C ARG A 17 -12.42 16.88 10.71
N TRP A 18 -11.22 16.39 10.97
CA TRP A 18 -10.80 15.09 10.48
C TRP A 18 -11.31 13.98 11.40
N LEU A 19 -12.04 13.03 10.85
CA LEU A 19 -12.51 11.84 11.55
C LEU A 19 -11.66 10.62 11.15
N PRO A 20 -11.28 9.78 12.12
CA PRO A 20 -10.59 8.54 11.82
C PRO A 20 -11.56 7.52 11.24
N ILE A 21 -11.29 7.05 10.02
CA ILE A 21 -12.10 6.01 9.37
C ILE A 21 -11.59 4.63 9.75
N THR A 22 -10.27 4.44 9.65
CA THR A 22 -9.64 3.17 9.95
C THR A 22 -8.19 3.35 10.37
N GLU A 23 -7.70 2.39 11.13
CA GLU A 23 -6.32 2.28 11.56
C GLU A 23 -5.68 1.14 10.78
N LEU A 24 -4.73 1.48 9.92
CA LEU A 24 -3.92 0.54 9.16
C LEU A 24 -2.73 0.16 10.03
N ALA A 25 -2.95 -0.83 10.89
CA ALA A 25 -1.93 -1.44 11.73
C ALA A 25 -2.00 -2.95 11.60
N LEU A 26 -0.89 -3.58 11.23
CA LEU A 26 -0.77 -5.03 11.31
C LEU A 26 -0.62 -5.42 12.80
N PRO A 27 -1.45 -6.32 13.34
CA PRO A 27 -1.40 -6.72 14.75
C PRO A 27 -0.02 -7.24 15.17
N GLU A 28 0.70 -7.90 14.26
CA GLU A 28 2.02 -8.48 14.50
C GLU A 28 3.17 -7.47 14.38
N GLU A 29 2.95 -6.31 13.76
CA GLU A 29 4.01 -5.30 13.50
C GLU A 29 3.70 -3.96 14.16
N LYS A 30 2.90 -4.00 15.23
CA LYS A 30 2.57 -2.84 16.04
C LYS A 30 3.86 -2.28 16.67
N GLY A 31 4.46 -1.30 16.01
CA GLY A 31 5.67 -0.60 16.47
C GLY A 31 6.76 -0.38 15.41
N ASP A 32 6.72 -1.10 14.28
CA ASP A 32 7.71 -0.89 13.22
C ASP A 32 7.48 0.49 12.55
N PRO A 33 8.54 1.28 12.33
CA PRO A 33 8.42 2.56 11.65
C PRO A 33 7.97 2.36 10.20
N ILE A 34 7.03 3.20 9.79
CA ILE A 34 6.57 3.29 8.41
C ILE A 34 7.51 4.23 7.68
N TYR A 35 8.03 3.79 6.54
CA TYR A 35 8.99 4.56 5.75
C TYR A 35 8.33 5.19 4.52
N ALA A 36 7.38 4.49 3.91
CA ALA A 36 6.71 4.93 2.70
C ALA A 36 5.23 4.56 2.72
N VAL A 37 4.42 5.39 2.08
CA VAL A 37 2.99 5.13 1.83
C VAL A 37 2.65 5.57 0.41
N ALA A 38 1.82 4.82 -0.30
CA ALA A 38 1.32 5.24 -1.60
C ALA A 38 -0.14 4.81 -1.80
N TRP A 39 -0.95 5.71 -2.34
CA TRP A 39 -2.36 5.47 -2.65
C TRP A 39 -2.52 5.25 -4.14
N ALA A 40 -3.15 4.15 -4.55
CA ALA A 40 -3.37 3.83 -5.95
C ALA A 40 -4.52 4.67 -6.54
N PRO A 41 -4.34 5.35 -7.69
CA PRO A 41 -5.44 6.05 -8.35
C PRO A 41 -6.62 5.12 -8.62
N ASN A 42 -7.81 5.44 -8.10
CA ASN A 42 -9.01 4.63 -8.27
C ASN A 42 -9.74 4.99 -9.56
N ILE A 43 -9.48 4.22 -10.62
CA ILE A 43 -10.26 4.30 -11.87
C ILE A 43 -11.08 3.02 -11.99
N GLY A 44 -12.38 3.13 -11.70
CA GLY A 44 -13.36 2.05 -11.94
C GLY A 44 -13.33 0.90 -10.92
N ARG A 45 -12.72 1.07 -9.74
CA ARG A 45 -12.76 0.07 -8.65
C ARG A 45 -13.72 0.52 -7.54
N PRO A 46 -14.48 -0.41 -6.93
CA PRO A 46 -15.37 -0.09 -5.81
C PRO A 46 -14.64 0.00 -4.45
N TYR A 47 -13.31 0.04 -4.47
CA TYR A 47 -12.45 0.04 -3.29
C TYR A 47 -11.17 0.84 -3.57
N GLU A 48 -10.58 1.35 -2.50
CA GLU A 48 -9.31 2.06 -2.53
C GLU A 48 -8.16 1.10 -2.21
N VAL A 49 -6.99 1.35 -2.79
CA VAL A 49 -5.80 0.53 -2.54
C VAL A 49 -4.70 1.42 -1.96
N ILE A 50 -4.17 1.01 -0.81
CA ILE A 50 -3.11 1.73 -0.11
C ILE A 50 -1.96 0.76 0.14
N THR A 51 -0.74 1.19 -0.17
CA THR A 51 0.47 0.44 0.14
C THR A 51 1.22 1.09 1.28
N ILE A 52 1.74 0.26 2.17
CA ILE A 52 2.51 0.67 3.34
C ILE A 52 3.82 -0.10 3.32
N GLY A 53 4.93 0.63 3.28
CA GLY A 53 6.27 0.08 3.35
C GLY A 53 6.82 0.18 4.77
N THR A 54 7.20 -0.96 5.35
CA THR A 54 7.97 -1.04 6.59
C THR A 54 9.40 -1.46 6.29
N HIS A 55 10.23 -1.68 7.32
CA HIS A 55 11.59 -2.18 7.13
C HIS A 55 11.63 -3.61 6.55
N LYS A 56 10.56 -4.39 6.69
CA LYS A 56 10.57 -5.85 6.43
C LYS A 56 9.61 -6.29 5.34
N GLN A 57 8.67 -5.43 4.96
CA GLN A 57 7.56 -5.82 4.10
C GLN A 57 6.86 -4.61 3.48
N ILE A 58 6.15 -4.90 2.39
CA ILE A 58 5.09 -4.04 1.88
C ILE A 58 3.76 -4.71 2.21
N ALA A 59 2.87 -3.97 2.84
CA ALA A 59 1.47 -4.35 3.04
C ALA A 59 0.59 -3.59 2.05
N ILE A 60 -0.37 -4.29 1.44
CA ILE A 60 -1.35 -3.73 0.52
C ILE A 60 -2.73 -3.88 1.15
N TRP A 61 -3.39 -2.75 1.34
CA TRP A 61 -4.68 -2.62 2.01
C TRP A 61 -5.77 -2.27 1.01
N HIS A 62 -6.92 -2.93 1.15
CA HIS A 62 -8.10 -2.70 0.32
C HIS A 62 -9.23 -2.08 1.15
N LEU A 63 -9.42 -0.76 1.06
CA LEU A 63 -10.48 -0.07 1.80
C LEU A 63 -11.81 -0.15 1.06
N GLY A 64 -12.89 -0.50 1.76
CA GLY A 64 -14.22 -0.67 1.18
C GLY A 64 -14.47 -2.05 0.55
N LEU A 65 -13.44 -2.90 0.52
CA LEU A 65 -13.55 -4.32 0.20
C LEU A 65 -13.49 -5.16 1.48
N ASN A 66 -13.85 -6.45 1.38
CA ASN A 66 -13.74 -7.37 2.51
C ASN A 66 -12.28 -7.40 3.03
N PRO A 67 -12.02 -7.17 4.34
CA PRO A 67 -10.67 -7.11 4.91
C PRO A 67 -9.85 -8.39 4.71
N ASN A 68 -10.48 -9.51 4.33
CA ASN A 68 -9.78 -10.76 4.01
C ASN A 68 -8.92 -10.69 2.72
N LEU A 69 -8.92 -9.57 2.00
CA LEU A 69 -8.17 -9.38 0.75
C LEU A 69 -6.87 -8.58 0.94
N ASP A 70 -6.52 -8.21 2.17
CA ASP A 70 -5.26 -7.54 2.46
C ASP A 70 -4.08 -8.47 2.15
N GLY A 71 -3.11 -7.95 1.39
CA GLY A 71 -1.98 -8.71 0.87
C GLY A 71 -0.67 -8.27 1.53
N LYS A 72 0.23 -9.23 1.77
CA LYS A 72 1.60 -8.99 2.25
C LYS A 72 2.62 -9.44 1.21
N LEU A 73 3.55 -8.55 0.90
CA LEU A 73 4.70 -8.82 0.05
C LEU A 73 5.98 -8.77 0.90
N SER A 74 6.82 -9.79 0.77
CA SER A 74 8.12 -9.84 1.43
C SER A 74 9.15 -9.15 0.55
N THR A 75 9.68 -8.04 1.04
CA THR A 75 10.78 -7.28 0.42
C THR A 75 11.61 -6.68 1.55
N GLU A 76 12.85 -6.30 1.27
CA GLU A 76 13.70 -5.61 2.22
C GLU A 76 13.18 -4.17 2.46
N LYS A 77 14.04 -3.33 3.04
CA LYS A 77 13.72 -1.94 3.36
C LYS A 77 13.37 -1.14 2.11
N VAL A 78 12.09 -0.72 2.04
CA VAL A 78 11.55 0.14 0.98
C VAL A 78 11.70 1.61 1.34
N TRP A 79 12.15 2.41 0.37
CA TRP A 79 12.31 3.86 0.54
C TRP A 79 11.24 4.67 -0.17
N GLU A 80 10.87 4.27 -1.38
CA GLU A 80 9.88 4.97 -2.19
C GLU A 80 8.94 3.98 -2.88
N MET A 81 7.71 4.42 -3.08
CA MET A 81 6.66 3.64 -3.71
C MET A 81 5.80 4.55 -4.59
N GLU A 82 5.54 4.13 -5.82
CA GLU A 82 4.69 4.87 -6.75
C GLU A 82 3.76 3.91 -7.50
N TRP A 83 2.48 4.30 -7.60
CA TRP A 83 1.50 3.62 -8.42
C TRP A 83 1.46 4.25 -9.82
N ASN A 84 1.34 3.40 -10.84
CA ASN A 84 1.04 3.90 -12.17
C ASN A 84 -0.36 4.54 -12.22
N ILE A 85 -0.62 5.31 -13.28
CA ILE A 85 -1.88 6.05 -13.44
C ILE A 85 -3.14 5.17 -13.44
N SER A 86 -3.02 3.89 -13.82
CA SER A 86 -4.16 2.96 -13.78
C SER A 86 -4.39 2.34 -12.39
N GLY A 87 -3.45 2.49 -11.45
CA GLY A 87 -3.47 1.86 -10.14
C GLY A 87 -3.37 0.33 -10.21
N MET A 88 -2.73 -0.21 -11.26
CA MET A 88 -2.55 -1.66 -11.45
C MET A 88 -1.11 -2.12 -11.23
N THR A 89 -0.16 -1.21 -11.32
CA THR A 89 1.27 -1.51 -11.17
C THR A 89 1.87 -0.59 -10.12
N LEU A 90 2.58 -1.19 -9.17
CA LEU A 90 3.34 -0.52 -8.14
C LEU A 90 4.84 -0.66 -8.45
N ALA A 91 5.56 0.45 -8.45
CA ALA A 91 7.02 0.46 -8.42
C ALA A 91 7.50 0.69 -6.99
N THR A 92 8.47 -0.09 -6.54
CA THR A 92 9.08 0.03 -5.21
C THR A 92 10.59 0.12 -5.34
N THR A 93 11.21 1.06 -4.64
CA THR A 93 12.67 1.16 -4.54
C THR A 93 13.16 0.57 -3.24
N GLU A 94 14.13 -0.33 -3.36
CA GLU A 94 14.84 -0.94 -2.25
C GLU A 94 16.14 -0.17 -1.95
N GLY A 95 16.65 -0.28 -0.72
CA GLY A 95 17.86 0.42 -0.28
C GLY A 95 19.15 0.06 -1.00
N ASP A 96 19.17 -1.02 -1.77
CA ASP A 96 20.29 -1.46 -2.59
C ASP A 96 20.28 -0.85 -4.01
N GLY A 97 19.29 0.00 -4.33
CA GLY A 97 19.13 0.61 -5.65
C GLY A 97 18.38 -0.28 -6.63
N VAL A 98 17.82 -1.40 -6.20
CA VAL A 98 16.95 -2.25 -7.02
C VAL A 98 15.55 -1.65 -7.06
N VAL A 99 14.96 -1.63 -8.26
CA VAL A 99 13.56 -1.27 -8.47
C VAL A 99 12.78 -2.54 -8.80
N SER A 100 11.76 -2.81 -8.00
CA SER A 100 10.84 -3.92 -8.22
C SER A 100 9.49 -3.41 -8.72
N LEU A 101 8.90 -4.11 -9.67
CA LEU A 101 7.58 -3.82 -10.21
C LEU A 101 6.60 -4.92 -9.80
N TRP A 102 5.42 -4.51 -9.36
CA TRP A 102 4.38 -5.41 -8.86
C TRP A 102 3.07 -5.13 -9.58
N GLN A 103 2.50 -6.13 -10.24
CA GLN A 103 1.26 -6.00 -10.99
C GLN A 103 0.11 -6.74 -10.29
N SER A 104 -1.04 -6.09 -10.16
CA SER A 104 -2.28 -6.74 -9.70
C SER A 104 -2.80 -7.68 -10.77
N ASN A 105 -3.15 -8.90 -10.38
CA ASN A 105 -3.98 -9.76 -11.20
C ASN A 105 -5.48 -9.47 -10.99
N LEU A 106 -6.36 -10.13 -11.76
CA LEU A 106 -7.81 -9.97 -11.69
C LEU A 106 -8.42 -10.33 -10.32
N LYS A 107 -7.67 -10.99 -9.43
CA LYS A 107 -8.08 -11.34 -8.07
C LYS A 107 -7.61 -10.33 -7.02
N GLY A 108 -6.97 -9.23 -7.44
CA GLY A 108 -6.41 -8.21 -6.54
C GLY A 108 -5.08 -8.62 -5.90
N VAL A 109 -4.48 -9.75 -6.30
CA VAL A 109 -3.19 -10.20 -5.77
C VAL A 109 -2.07 -9.55 -6.59
N HIS A 110 -1.12 -8.94 -5.89
CA HIS A 110 0.06 -8.34 -6.47
C HIS A 110 1.17 -9.37 -6.66
N LEU A 111 1.68 -9.49 -7.88
CA LEU A 111 2.75 -10.42 -8.25
C LEU A 111 3.91 -9.64 -8.89
N PRO A 112 5.15 -10.13 -8.81
CA PRO A 112 6.27 -9.55 -9.55
C PRO A 112 5.93 -9.43 -11.04
N ALA A 113 6.10 -8.24 -11.60
CA ALA A 113 5.90 -8.01 -13.02
C ALA A 113 7.10 -8.57 -13.80
N VAL A 114 6.83 -9.40 -14.81
CA VAL A 114 7.85 -9.94 -15.72
C VAL A 114 7.72 -9.22 -17.05
N PHE A 115 8.76 -8.49 -17.45
CA PHE A 115 8.87 -7.95 -18.80
C PHE A 115 9.62 -8.95 -19.66
N GLU A 116 9.03 -9.36 -20.77
CA GLU A 116 9.81 -10.01 -21.83
C GLU A 116 10.62 -8.93 -22.53
N HIS A 117 11.95 -9.01 -22.44
CA HIS A 117 12.84 -8.19 -23.24
C HIS A 117 12.70 -8.61 -24.70
N THR A 118 11.95 -7.84 -25.49
CA THR A 118 12.03 -7.94 -26.94
C THR A 118 13.40 -7.41 -27.34
N THR A 119 14.25 -8.31 -27.83
CA THR A 119 15.61 -8.01 -28.33
C THR A 119 15.53 -7.50 -29.76
#